data_AF-A0A969X4F1-F1
#
_entry.id   AF-A0A969X4F1-F1
#
_cell.length_a   1.000
_cell.length_b   1.000
_cell.length_c   1.000
_cell.angle_alpha   90.00
_cell.angle_beta   90.00
_cell.angle_gamma   90.00
#
_symmetry.space_group_name_H-M   'P 1'
#
loop_
_entity.id
_entity.type
_entity.pdbx_description
1 polymer ?
#
loop_
_entity_poly.entity_id
_entity_poly.type
_entity_poly.pdbx_seq_one_letter_code
_entity_poly.pdbx_strand_id
1 'polypeptide(L)' 'MNTTYWLTLEEQKVAERVKRYFRSSRMTFREKLFHALLIAQHDLEGQHFCSEDERQNLILYIEILESMLSKLPSFEKQA' A
#
# COMPACT_ATOMS: atom_id res chain seq x y z
N MET A 1 10.30 13.21 -8.06
CA MET A 1 11.03 12.02 -8.55
C MET A 1 10.02 10.92 -8.84
N ASN A 2 10.05 10.32 -10.05
CA ASN A 2 9.17 9.19 -10.40
C ASN A 2 9.61 7.96 -9.62
N THR A 3 9.04 7.78 -8.42
CA THR A 3 9.35 6.70 -7.47
C THR A 3 8.91 5.30 -7.93
N THR A 4 8.36 5.16 -9.14
CA THR A 4 7.70 3.94 -9.64
C THR A 4 8.55 3.06 -10.57
N TYR A 5 9.75 3.47 -10.99
CA TYR A 5 10.56 2.69 -11.94
C TYR A 5 11.10 1.35 -11.40
N TRP A 6 11.06 1.15 -10.08
CA TRP A 6 11.56 -0.05 -9.38
C TRP A 6 10.46 -1.05 -9.02
N LEU A 7 9.21 -0.71 -9.33
CA LEU A 7 8.03 -1.47 -8.95
C LEU A 7 7.64 -2.44 -10.07
N THR A 8 7.23 -3.65 -9.69
CA THR A 8 6.64 -4.62 -10.63
C THR A 8 5.34 -4.08 -11.22
N LEU A 9 4.85 -4.70 -12.30
CA LEU A 9 3.59 -4.29 -12.92
C LEU A 9 2.41 -4.29 -11.93
N GLU A 10 2.36 -5.29 -11.04
CA GLU A 10 1.31 -5.38 -10.01
C GLU A 10 1.47 -4.30 -8.93
N GLU A 11 2.70 -4.03 -8.48
CA GLU A 11 2.98 -2.94 -7.55
C GLU A 11 2.64 -1.57 -8.14
N GLN A 12 2.82 -1.37 -9.45
CA GLN A 12 2.43 -0.15 -10.14
C GLN A 12 0.91 0.04 -10.15
N LYS A 13 0.14 -1.03 -10.42
CA LYS A 13 -1.33 -0.99 -10.35
C LYS A 13 -1.80 -0.63 -8.94
N VAL A 14 -1.21 -1.23 -7.91
CA VAL A 14 -1.50 -0.92 -6.50
C VAL A 14 -1.10 0.52 -6.17
N ALA A 15 0.08 0.98 -6.61
CA ALA A 15 0.53 2.36 -6.44
C ALA A 15 -0.45 3.38 -7.01
N GLU A 16 -0.97 3.13 -8.22
CA GLU A 16 -1.98 4.00 -8.83
C GLU A 16 -3.28 4.01 -8.02
N ARG A 17 -3.74 2.85 -7.56
CA ARG A 17 -4.96 2.74 -6.75
C ARG A 17 -4.83 3.53 -5.44
N VAL A 18 -3.70 3.39 -4.75
CA VAL A 18 -3.38 4.14 -3.52
C VAL A 18 -3.31 5.65 -3.80
N LYS A 19 -2.68 6.07 -4.90
CA LYS A 19 -2.64 7.49 -5.29
C LYS A 19 -4.02 8.07 -5.59
N ARG A 20 -4.91 7.30 -6.22
CA ARG A 20 -6.29 7.72 -6.50
C ARG A 20 -7.16 7.78 -5.26
N TYR A 21 -6.97 6.87 -4.31
CA TYR A 21 -7.68 6.84 -3.03
C TYR A 21 -7.27 8.04 -2.16
N PHE A 22 -5.97 8.21 -1.93
CA PHE A 22 -5.45 9.36 -1.18
C PHE A 22 -5.18 10.55 -2.11
N ARG A 23 -6.26 11.26 -2.46
CA ARG A 23 -6.20 12.49 -3.29
C ARG A 23 -5.42 13.64 -2.66
N SER A 24 -5.21 13.61 -1.34
CA SER A 24 -4.48 14.65 -0.61
C SER A 24 -3.02 14.73 -1.06
N SER A 25 -2.55 15.94 -1.36
CA SER A 25 -1.14 16.24 -1.64
C SER A 25 -0.29 16.37 -0.37
N ARG A 26 -0.91 16.39 0.82
CA ARG A 26 -0.22 16.58 2.11
C ARG A 26 0.51 15.32 2.60
N MET A 27 0.15 14.15 2.07
CA MET A 27 0.81 12.89 2.40
C MET A 27 1.81 12.51 1.31
N THR A 28 3.00 12.11 1.72
CA THR A 28 4.00 11.47 0.89
C THR A 28 3.48 10.11 0.37
N PHE A 29 4.12 9.60 -0.67
CA PHE A 29 3.74 8.29 -1.21
C PHE A 29 3.95 7.16 -0.18
N ARG A 30 4.98 7.24 0.66
CA ARG A 30 5.24 6.28 1.75
C ARG A 30 4.11 6.31 2.79
N GLU A 31 3.70 7.50 3.24
CA GLU A 31 2.58 7.64 4.19
C GLU A 31 1.27 7.09 3.60
N LYS A 32 1.00 7.36 2.32
CA LYS A 32 -0.18 6.80 1.64
C LYS A 32 -0.18 5.27 1.60
N LEU A 33 0.98 4.65 1.32
CA LEU A 33 1.12 3.20 1.34
C LEU A 33 0.97 2.64 2.77
N PHE A 34 1.56 3.31 3.76
CA PHE A 34 1.43 2.91 5.16
C PHE A 34 -0.02 2.99 5.64
N HIS A 35 -0.75 4.06 5.31
CA HIS A 35 -2.17 4.17 5.62
C HIS A 35 -3.02 3.14 4.86
N ALA A 36 -2.70 2.86 3.59
CA ALA A 36 -3.38 1.78 2.86
C ALA A 36 -3.21 0.42 3.54
N LEU A 37 -2.00 0.15 4.05
CA LEU A 37 -1.69 -1.09 4.76
C LEU A 37 -2.50 -1.20 6.06
N LEU A 38 -2.53 -0.13 6.85
CA LEU A 38 -3.32 -0.10 8.10
C LEU A 38 -4.81 -0.33 7.86
N ILE A 39 -5.39 0.27 6.81
CA ILE A 39 -6.79 0.05 6.45
C ILE A 39 -7.01 -1.41 6.07
N ALA A 40 -6.14 -1.97 5.22
CA ALA A 40 -6.28 -3.35 4.77
C ALA A 40 -6.12 -4.37 5.91
N GLN A 41 -5.18 -4.15 6.83
CA GLN A 41 -5.02 -4.97 8.03
C GLN A 41 -6.24 -4.90 8.95
N HIS A 42 -6.76 -3.69 9.18
CA HIS A 42 -7.97 -3.50 9.97
C HIS A 42 -9.18 -4.21 9.35
N ASP A 43 -9.35 -4.14 8.03
CA ASP A 43 -10.45 -4.85 7.35
C ASP A 43 -10.30 -6.37 7.43
N LEU A 44 -9.06 -6.88 7.42
CA LEU A 44 -8.77 -8.30 7.59
C LEU A 44 -9.08 -8.78 9.02
N GLU A 45 -8.63 -8.03 10.02
CA GLU A 45 -8.86 -8.31 11.45
C GLU A 45 -10.34 -8.21 11.83
N GLY A 46 -11.05 -7.22 11.28
CA GLY A 46 -12.48 -7.03 11.48
C GLY A 46 -13.37 -8.04 10.74
N GLN A 47 -12.78 -8.97 9.99
CA GLN A 47 -13.49 -9.89 9.11
C GLN A 47 -14.46 -9.18 8.15
N HIS A 48 -14.07 -7.99 7.66
CA HIS A 48 -14.86 -7.18 6.74
C HIS A 48 -14.75 -7.70 5.29
N PHE A 49 -14.91 -9.00 5.09
CA PHE A 49 -14.94 -9.65 3.79
C PHE A 49 -16.17 -10.57 3.71
N CYS A 50 -16.82 -10.60 2.54
CA CYS A 50 -18.02 -11.39 2.30
C CYS A 50 -17.71 -12.78 1.74
N SER A 51 -16.45 -13.04 1.35
CA SER A 51 -16.01 -14.30 0.75
C SER A 51 -14.54 -14.60 1.01
N GLU A 52 -14.15 -15.88 0.91
CA GLU A 52 -12.74 -16.29 0.99
C GLU A 52 -11.90 -15.73 -0.17
N ASP A 53 -12.50 -15.53 -1.35
CA ASP A 53 -11.81 -14.90 -2.48
C ASP A 53 -11.46 -13.43 -2.17
N GLU A 54 -12.36 -12.69 -1.53
CA GLU A 54 -12.07 -11.32 -1.06
C GLU A 54 -11.00 -11.30 0.03
N ARG A 55 -11.05 -12.26 0.96
CA ARG A 55 -10.02 -12.43 1.98
C ARG A 55 -8.65 -12.69 1.35
N GLN A 56 -8.56 -13.58 0.37
CA GLN A 56 -7.32 -13.89 -0.33
C GLN A 56 -6.80 -12.67 -1.12
N ASN A 57 -7.69 -11.93 -1.78
CA ASN A 57 -7.34 -10.69 -2.46
C ASN A 57 -6.83 -9.61 -1.49
N LEU A 58 -7.40 -9.53 -0.29
CA LEU A 58 -6.96 -8.59 0.74
C LEU A 58 -5.57 -8.95 1.29
N ILE A 59 -5.30 -10.24 1.49
CA ILE A 59 -3.97 -10.74 1.89
C ILE A 59 -2.93 -10.42 0.81
N LEU A 60 -3.23 -10.71 -0.46
CA LEU A 60 -2.33 -10.38 -1.58
C LEU A 60 -2.07 -8.88 -1.67
N TYR A 61 -3.09 -8.06 -1.41
CA TYR A 61 -2.95 -6.62 -1.39
C TYR A 61 -2.03 -6.14 -0.27
N ILE A 62 -2.14 -6.71 0.93
CA ILE A 62 -1.26 -6.44 2.07
C ILE A 62 0.20 -6.79 1.73
N GLU A 63 0.45 -7.99 1.18
CA GLU A 63 1.80 -8.44 0.80
C GLU A 63 2.45 -7.49 -0.22
N ILE A 64 1.68 -7.02 -1.21
CA ILE A 64 2.16 -6.06 -2.20
C ILE A 64 2.53 -4.73 -1.54
N LEU A 65 1.70 -4.23 -0.62
CA LEU A 65 1.98 -2.98 0.11
C LEU A 65 3.24 -3.09 0.97
N GLU A 66 3.45 -4.21 1.67
CA GLU A 66 4.65 -4.47 2.47
C GLU A 66 5.90 -4.56 1.59
N SER A 67 5.83 -5.27 0.46
CA SER A 67 6.90 -5.30 -0.54
C SER A 67 7.26 -3.88 -1.01
N MET A 68 6.26 -3.06 -1.34
CA MET A 68 6.49 -1.68 -1.76
C MET A 68 7.11 -0.82 -0.65
N LEU A 69 6.67 -0.98 0.59
CA LEU A 69 7.21 -0.25 1.75
C LEU A 69 8.65 -0.65 2.05
N SER A 70 8.99 -1.94 1.94
CA SER A 70 10.37 -2.42 2.14
C SER A 70 11.34 -1.93 1.05
N LYS A 71 10.85 -1.77 -0.18
CA LYS A 71 11.63 -1.21 -1.32
C LYS A 71 11.81 0.29 -1.23
N LEU A 72 10.96 1.00 -0.49
CA LEU A 72 11.12 2.43 -0.27
C LEU A 72 12.20 2.65 0.78
N PRO A 73 13.35 3.25 0.41
CA PRO A 73 14.40 3.53 1.38
C PRO A 73 13.80 4.34 2.53
N SER A 74 14.00 3.86 3.76
CA SER A 74 13.78 4.63 4.96
C SER A 74 14.69 5.84 4.89
N PHE A 75 14.17 6.99 4.45
CA PHE A 75 14.76 8.27 4.79
C PHE A 75 14.45 8.56 6.26
N GLU A 76 15.02 7.73 7.15
CA GLU A 76 15.21 8.04 8.55
C GLU A 76 16.71 8.20 8.78
N LYS A 77 17.23 9.32 8.28
CA LYS A 77 18.36 10.01 8.91
C LYS A 77 18.14 11.50 8.72
N GLN A 78 17.70 12.18 9.77
CA GLN A 78 18.37 13.34 10.35
C GLN A 78 17.42 14.08 11.30
N ALA A 79 17.64 13.88 12.61
CA ALA A 79 17.68 14.94 13.60
C ALA A 79 18.58 14.46 14.74
#